data_AF-A0A6B2FXC0-F1
#
_entry.id   AF-A0A6B2FXC0-F1
#
_cell.length_a   1.000
_cell.length_b   1.000
_cell.length_c   1.000
_cell.angle_alpha   90.00
_cell.angle_beta   90.00
_cell.angle_gamma   90.00
#
_symmetry.space_group_name_H-M   'P 1'
#
loop_
_entity.id
_entity.type
_entity.pdbx_description
1 polymer ?
#
loop_
_entity_poly.entity_id
_entity_poly.type
_entity_poly.pdbx_seq_one_letter_code
_entity_poly.pdbx_strand_id
1 'polypeptide(L)'
;MYFYRRINFVRQNIRSIFEMFLAIIRAQLGERDTFDHICLVHNDLNYLSNYCNVLNFSVKSFSAGNVSYPFSDYFILFHQIKDRILTKSLISKQEYLRKLADQFVNSIKESPYDLDCTTISDKIYQYLLKIKISAIEILSTDVYHKVMGSLLCDLFENIYRFIVNMEDITVHESFRMGTYLPALPEHAFDLMNSLEHNDDKKDTCFLIPSFKKFILLIKIINSSMPDILSMWENDEDQIRNEISVDDMTHLLKAIFQNTKHRADTILSIKSHSVFCSC
;
A
#
# COMPACT_ATOMS: atom_id res chain seq x y z
N MET A 1 -52.94 -8.57 -11.99
CA MET A 1 -52.34 -7.89 -13.16
C MET A 1 -51.83 -6.47 -12.85
N TYR A 2 -52.59 -5.63 -12.12
CA TYR A 2 -52.20 -4.24 -11.80
C TYR A 2 -50.93 -4.12 -10.93
N PHE A 3 -50.78 -4.98 -9.92
CA PHE A 3 -49.61 -4.99 -9.01
C PHE A 3 -48.28 -5.26 -9.74
N TYR A 4 -48.25 -6.26 -10.62
CA TYR A 4 -47.08 -6.58 -11.45
C TYR A 4 -46.69 -5.45 -12.42
N ARG A 5 -47.66 -4.74 -13.00
CA ARG A 5 -47.38 -3.57 -13.84
C ARG A 5 -46.74 -2.44 -13.05
N ARG A 6 -47.19 -2.21 -11.81
CA ARG A 6 -46.61 -1.19 -10.92
C ARG A 6 -45.18 -1.52 -10.52
N ILE A 7 -44.88 -2.78 -10.21
CA ILE A 7 -43.51 -3.25 -9.90
C ILE A 7 -42.58 -3.06 -11.10
N ASN A 8 -43.02 -3.44 -12.30
CA ASN A 8 -42.20 -3.28 -13.51
C ASN A 8 -41.94 -1.80 -13.85
N PHE A 9 -42.92 -0.92 -13.64
CA PHE A 9 -42.75 0.51 -13.82
C PHE A 9 -41.72 1.11 -12.85
N VAL A 10 -41.82 0.77 -11.56
CA VAL A 10 -40.84 1.20 -10.55
C VAL A 10 -39.45 0.68 -10.88
N ARG A 11 -39.33 -0.60 -11.29
CA ARG A 11 -38.06 -1.18 -11.71
C ARG A 11 -37.42 -0.40 -12.85
N GLN A 12 -38.19 -0.07 -13.89
CA GLN A 12 -37.68 0.66 -15.04
C GLN A 12 -37.20 2.07 -14.67
N ASN A 13 -37.93 2.78 -13.80
CA ASN A 13 -37.53 4.10 -13.35
C ASN A 13 -36.22 4.08 -12.55
N ILE A 14 -36.03 3.09 -11.67
CA ILE A 14 -34.79 2.91 -10.92
C ILE A 14 -33.62 2.69 -11.88
N ARG A 15 -33.78 1.82 -12.88
CA ARG A 15 -32.73 1.58 -13.90
C ARG A 15 -32.39 2.86 -14.66
N SER A 16 -33.39 3.65 -15.07
CA SER A 16 -33.16 4.93 -15.75
C SER A 16 -32.39 5.93 -14.87
N ILE A 17 -32.65 5.97 -13.57
CA ILE A 17 -31.90 6.81 -12.62
C ILE A 17 -30.44 6.34 -12.52
N PHE A 18 -30.20 5.03 -12.45
CA PHE A 18 -28.84 4.48 -12.43
C PHE A 18 -28.07 4.80 -13.71
N GLU A 19 -28.69 4.66 -14.88
CA GLU A 19 -28.06 5.04 -16.16
C GLU A 19 -27.73 6.54 -16.22
N MET A 20 -28.62 7.40 -15.71
CA MET A 20 -28.37 8.83 -15.64
C MET A 20 -27.18 9.15 -14.73
N PHE A 21 -27.12 8.53 -13.55
CA PHE A 21 -26.00 8.70 -12.63
C PHE A 21 -24.68 8.22 -13.23
N LEU A 22 -24.67 7.06 -13.90
CA LEU A 22 -23.50 6.56 -14.62
C LEU A 22 -23.06 7.50 -15.74
N ALA A 23 -23.99 8.11 -16.47
CA ALA A 23 -23.68 9.10 -17.49
C ALA A 23 -23.05 10.36 -16.90
N ILE A 24 -23.55 10.84 -15.76
CA ILE A 24 -22.98 11.99 -15.04
C ILE A 24 -21.56 11.67 -14.57
N ILE A 25 -21.37 10.53 -13.89
CA ILE A 25 -20.05 10.08 -13.45
C ILE A 25 -19.07 10.01 -14.62
N ARG A 26 -19.48 9.42 -15.75
CA ARG A 26 -18.61 9.32 -16.95
C ARG A 26 -18.28 10.68 -17.55
N ALA A 27 -19.19 11.65 -17.46
CA ALA A 27 -18.95 13.01 -17.95
C ALA A 27 -18.09 13.85 -17.00
N GLN A 28 -18.18 13.59 -15.70
CA GLN A 28 -17.42 14.31 -14.67
C GLN A 28 -16.03 13.72 -14.42
N LEU A 29 -15.88 12.39 -14.53
CA LEU A 29 -14.61 11.73 -14.29
C LEU A 29 -13.61 11.97 -15.44
N GLY A 30 -12.72 12.92 -15.23
CA GLY A 30 -11.63 13.28 -16.14
C GLY A 30 -10.24 12.88 -15.62
N GLU A 31 -9.19 13.29 -16.32
CA GLU A 31 -7.80 13.10 -15.85
C GLU A 31 -7.37 14.09 -14.76
N ARG A 32 -8.16 15.14 -14.50
CA ARG A 32 -7.82 16.25 -13.59
C ARG A 32 -8.58 16.23 -12.27
N ASP A 33 -9.33 15.18 -11.97
CA ASP A 33 -10.11 15.13 -10.76
C ASP A 33 -9.23 15.07 -9.52
N THR A 34 -9.63 15.82 -8.52
CA THR A 34 -9.01 15.81 -7.21
C THR A 34 -9.32 14.50 -6.48
N PHE A 35 -8.43 14.10 -5.57
CA PHE A 35 -8.55 12.77 -4.95
C PHE A 35 -9.77 12.63 -4.06
N ASP A 36 -10.14 13.68 -3.34
CA ASP A 36 -11.39 13.81 -2.58
C ASP A 36 -12.62 13.56 -3.47
N HIS A 37 -12.67 14.12 -4.68
CA HIS A 37 -13.77 13.86 -5.61
C HIS A 37 -13.84 12.38 -6.00
N ILE A 38 -12.70 11.75 -6.27
CA ILE A 38 -12.63 10.32 -6.57
C ILE A 38 -13.10 9.48 -5.36
N CYS A 39 -12.72 9.87 -4.14
CA CYS A 39 -13.18 9.21 -2.91
C CYS A 39 -14.69 9.33 -2.73
N LEU A 40 -15.28 10.51 -3.01
CA LEU A 40 -16.73 10.72 -2.95
C LEU A 40 -17.46 9.83 -3.94
N VAL A 41 -17.04 9.85 -5.21
CA VAL A 41 -17.65 9.01 -6.25
C VAL A 41 -17.51 7.53 -5.92
N HIS A 42 -16.37 7.10 -5.38
CA HIS A 42 -16.18 5.73 -4.89
C HIS A 42 -17.20 5.38 -3.80
N ASN A 43 -17.40 6.26 -2.82
CA ASN A 43 -18.33 6.02 -1.72
C ASN A 43 -19.80 5.99 -2.20
N ASP A 44 -20.18 6.90 -3.10
CA ASP A 44 -21.52 6.92 -3.71
C ASP A 44 -21.81 5.63 -4.49
N LEU A 45 -20.86 5.17 -5.29
CA LEU A 45 -20.97 3.90 -6.02
C LEU A 45 -21.03 2.70 -5.08
N ASN A 46 -20.29 2.73 -3.96
CA ASN A 46 -20.36 1.71 -2.92
C ASN A 46 -21.76 1.67 -2.28
N TYR A 47 -22.32 2.83 -1.95
CA TYR A 47 -23.67 2.96 -1.42
C TYR A 47 -24.71 2.43 -2.40
N LEU A 48 -24.67 2.86 -3.67
CA LEU A 48 -25.59 2.42 -4.71
C LEU A 48 -25.50 0.93 -4.98
N SER A 49 -24.31 0.36 -4.93
CA SER A 49 -24.10 -1.08 -5.02
C SER A 49 -24.82 -1.83 -3.89
N ASN A 50 -24.60 -1.42 -2.64
CA ASN A 50 -25.27 -2.02 -1.49
C ASN A 50 -26.79 -1.84 -1.57
N TYR A 51 -27.26 -0.69 -2.06
CA TYR A 51 -28.67 -0.44 -2.30
C TYR A 51 -29.26 -1.41 -3.36
N CYS A 52 -28.53 -1.71 -4.44
CA CYS A 52 -28.93 -2.72 -5.42
C CYS A 52 -29.13 -4.09 -4.77
N ASN A 53 -28.25 -4.49 -3.83
CA ASN A 53 -28.41 -5.74 -3.08
C ASN A 53 -29.67 -5.77 -2.22
N VAL A 54 -29.96 -4.68 -1.51
CA VAL A 54 -31.17 -4.55 -0.69
C VAL A 54 -32.43 -4.61 -1.56
N LEU A 55 -32.44 -3.91 -2.71
CA LEU A 55 -33.54 -3.95 -3.68
C LEU A 55 -33.74 -5.36 -4.25
N ASN A 56 -32.64 -6.02 -4.60
CA ASN A 56 -32.64 -7.40 -5.10
C ASN A 56 -33.31 -8.36 -4.12
N PHE A 57 -33.00 -8.26 -2.82
CA PHE A 57 -33.63 -9.06 -1.78
C PHE A 57 -35.12 -8.71 -1.60
N SER A 58 -35.43 -7.41 -1.56
CA SER A 58 -36.80 -6.91 -1.37
C SER A 58 -37.72 -7.39 -2.51
N VAL A 59 -37.28 -7.30 -3.76
CA VAL A 59 -38.08 -7.77 -4.91
C VAL A 59 -38.26 -9.29 -4.87
N LYS A 60 -37.23 -10.05 -4.48
CA LYS A 60 -37.30 -11.51 -4.34
C LYS A 60 -38.35 -11.94 -3.31
N SER A 61 -38.45 -11.24 -2.18
CA SER A 61 -39.47 -11.56 -1.16
C SER A 61 -40.91 -11.36 -1.63
N PHE A 62 -41.15 -10.50 -2.64
CA PHE A 62 -42.48 -10.27 -3.20
C PHE A 62 -42.80 -11.16 -4.41
N SER A 63 -41.82 -11.84 -4.99
CA SER A 63 -42.03 -12.74 -6.12
C SER A 63 -42.02 -14.20 -5.64
N ALA A 64 -43.17 -14.88 -5.66
CA ALA A 64 -43.31 -16.30 -5.33
C ALA A 64 -42.72 -17.26 -6.40
N GLY A 65 -41.66 -16.86 -7.12
CA GLY A 65 -41.06 -17.66 -8.20
C GLY A 65 -39.57 -17.38 -8.40
N ASN A 66 -38.93 -18.17 -9.28
CA ASN A 66 -37.52 -18.08 -9.69
C ASN A 66 -37.22 -16.80 -10.49
N VAL A 67 -37.40 -15.63 -9.89
CA VAL A 67 -37.10 -14.34 -10.53
C VAL A 67 -35.60 -14.04 -10.40
N SER A 68 -34.96 -13.81 -11.55
CA SER A 68 -33.59 -13.29 -11.65
C SER A 68 -33.47 -11.97 -10.88
N TYR A 69 -32.37 -11.79 -10.13
CA TYR A 69 -32.09 -10.56 -9.38
C TYR A 69 -32.10 -9.34 -10.31
N PRO A 70 -33.10 -8.44 -10.22
CA PRO A 70 -33.39 -7.45 -11.26
C PRO A 70 -32.35 -6.33 -11.40
N PHE A 71 -31.46 -6.18 -10.42
CA PHE A 71 -30.40 -5.18 -10.37
C PHE A 71 -29.01 -5.81 -10.12
N SER A 72 -28.85 -7.12 -10.31
CA SER A 72 -27.54 -7.77 -10.13
C SER A 72 -26.49 -7.25 -11.10
N ASP A 73 -26.91 -6.85 -12.30
CA ASP A 73 -26.08 -6.19 -13.29
C ASP A 73 -25.52 -4.86 -12.79
N TYR A 74 -26.36 -3.99 -12.21
CA TYR A 74 -25.89 -2.73 -11.62
C TYR A 74 -25.06 -2.93 -10.36
N PHE A 75 -25.38 -3.92 -9.52
CA PHE A 75 -24.52 -4.28 -8.38
C PHE A 75 -23.09 -4.56 -8.83
N ILE A 76 -22.93 -5.44 -9.83
CA ILE A 76 -21.61 -5.78 -10.38
C ILE A 76 -20.97 -4.55 -11.04
N LEU A 77 -21.73 -3.80 -11.84
CA LEU A 77 -21.22 -2.65 -12.57
C LEU A 77 -20.71 -1.54 -11.64
N PHE A 78 -21.46 -1.20 -10.58
CA PHE A 78 -21.05 -0.20 -9.61
C PHE A 78 -19.79 -0.63 -8.84
N HIS A 79 -19.68 -1.91 -8.46
CA HIS A 79 -18.43 -2.45 -7.89
C HIS A 79 -17.24 -2.32 -8.85
N GLN A 80 -17.42 -2.70 -10.12
CA GLN A 80 -16.34 -2.62 -11.10
C GLN A 80 -15.89 -1.18 -11.34
N ILE A 81 -16.83 -0.24 -11.44
CA ILE A 81 -16.51 1.17 -11.68
C ILE A 81 -15.82 1.76 -10.46
N LYS A 82 -16.35 1.57 -9.23
CA LYS A 82 -15.78 2.17 -8.02
C LYS A 82 -14.34 1.69 -7.81
N ASP A 83 -14.08 0.40 -7.98
CA ASP A 83 -12.75 -0.17 -7.77
C ASP A 83 -11.80 0.36 -8.85
N ARG A 84 -12.24 0.40 -10.11
CA ARG A 84 -11.43 0.90 -11.24
C ARG A 84 -11.04 2.37 -11.09
N ILE A 85 -11.95 3.25 -10.67
CA ILE A 85 -11.65 4.69 -10.55
C ILE A 85 -10.63 4.94 -9.43
N LEU A 86 -10.79 4.24 -8.30
CA LEU A 86 -9.89 4.36 -7.17
C LEU A 86 -8.52 3.81 -7.53
N THR A 87 -8.45 2.59 -8.09
CA THR A 87 -7.19 1.98 -8.54
C THR A 87 -6.48 2.85 -9.57
N LYS A 88 -7.17 3.39 -10.58
CA LYS A 88 -6.56 4.30 -11.56
C LYS A 88 -5.94 5.52 -10.87
N SER A 89 -6.63 6.09 -9.88
CA SER A 89 -6.08 7.21 -9.12
C SER A 89 -4.90 6.82 -8.23
N LEU A 90 -4.85 5.61 -7.70
CA LEU A 90 -3.75 5.16 -6.85
C LEU A 90 -2.49 4.92 -7.68
N ILE A 91 -2.61 4.41 -8.91
CA ILE A 91 -1.45 4.19 -9.79
C ILE A 91 -0.69 5.50 -10.02
N SER A 92 -1.36 6.59 -10.36
CA SER A 92 -0.68 7.89 -10.58
C SER A 92 -0.04 8.44 -9.31
N LYS A 93 -0.62 8.16 -8.13
CA LYS A 93 -0.05 8.52 -6.83
C LYS A 93 1.19 7.69 -6.50
N GLN A 94 1.14 6.39 -6.78
CA GLN A 94 2.29 5.49 -6.65
C GLN A 94 3.44 5.91 -7.57
N GLU A 95 3.15 6.29 -8.81
CA GLU A 95 4.18 6.79 -9.75
C GLU A 95 4.87 8.07 -9.24
N TYR A 96 4.11 8.99 -8.64
CA TYR A 96 4.71 10.18 -8.03
C TYR A 96 5.51 9.84 -6.77
N LEU A 97 4.99 8.94 -5.93
CA LEU A 97 5.66 8.49 -4.72
C LEU A 97 6.97 7.75 -5.03
N ARG A 98 7.01 6.96 -6.11
CA ARG A 98 8.24 6.35 -6.67
C ARG A 98 9.29 7.39 -7.02
N LYS A 99 8.90 8.47 -7.71
CA LYS A 99 9.83 9.56 -8.03
C LYS A 99 10.40 10.21 -6.77
N LEU A 100 9.58 10.39 -5.74
CA LEU A 100 10.06 10.91 -4.45
C LEU A 100 10.97 9.91 -3.74
N ALA A 101 10.68 8.61 -3.81
CA ALA A 101 11.52 7.55 -3.27
C ALA A 101 12.90 7.54 -3.95
N ASP A 102 12.94 7.63 -5.27
CA ASP A 102 14.19 7.72 -6.04
C ASP A 102 14.99 8.96 -5.65
N GLN A 103 14.33 10.12 -5.55
CA GLN A 103 14.96 11.36 -5.07
C GLN A 103 15.52 11.21 -3.65
N PHE A 104 14.76 10.55 -2.76
CA PHE A 104 15.17 10.32 -1.38
C PHE A 104 16.44 9.47 -1.32
N VAL A 105 16.47 8.32 -2.01
CA VAL A 105 17.66 7.47 -1.96
C VAL A 105 18.85 8.09 -2.70
N ASN A 106 18.62 8.80 -3.81
CA ASN A 106 19.69 9.55 -4.48
C ASN A 106 20.26 10.66 -3.59
N SER A 107 19.43 11.33 -2.79
CA SER A 107 19.92 12.35 -1.85
C SER A 107 20.84 11.76 -0.77
N ILE A 108 20.60 10.51 -0.37
CA ILE A 108 21.47 9.76 0.56
C ILE A 108 22.83 9.43 -0.08
N LYS A 109 22.86 9.16 -1.39
CA LYS A 109 24.11 8.84 -2.11
C LYS A 109 24.92 10.06 -2.50
N GLU A 110 24.26 11.01 -3.15
CA GLU A 110 24.93 12.04 -3.96
C GLU A 110 24.98 13.41 -3.28
N SER A 111 24.04 13.71 -2.37
CA SER A 111 24.00 15.03 -1.76
C SER A 111 25.07 15.17 -0.67
N PRO A 112 25.92 16.20 -0.71
CA PRO A 112 26.83 16.51 0.38
C PRO A 112 26.10 17.16 1.58
N TYR A 113 24.80 17.43 1.47
CA TYR A 113 24.01 18.13 2.47
C TYR A 113 22.92 17.25 3.07
N ASP A 114 22.90 17.20 4.40
CA ASP A 114 21.89 16.50 5.20
C ASP A 114 20.48 17.09 5.09
N LEU A 115 20.39 18.39 4.75
CA LEU A 115 19.13 19.10 4.58
C LEU A 115 18.29 18.55 3.40
N ASP A 116 18.93 17.96 2.38
CA ASP A 116 18.21 17.44 1.22
C ASP A 116 17.41 16.18 1.56
N CYS A 117 17.99 15.27 2.35
CA CYS A 117 17.34 14.03 2.79
C CYS A 117 16.10 14.32 3.64
N THR A 118 16.24 15.21 4.63
CA THR A 118 15.12 15.59 5.51
C THR A 118 14.02 16.28 4.72
N THR A 119 14.38 17.21 3.83
CA THR A 119 13.42 17.91 2.97
C THR A 119 12.63 16.94 2.09
N ILE A 120 13.27 15.90 1.54
CA ILE A 120 12.58 14.92 0.70
C ILE A 120 11.71 13.98 1.54
N SER A 121 12.18 13.55 2.72
CA SER A 121 11.36 12.79 3.69
C SER A 121 10.09 13.56 4.04
N ASP A 122 10.23 14.86 4.35
CA ASP A 122 9.11 15.74 4.64
C ASP A 122 8.17 15.87 3.44
N LYS A 123 8.70 15.98 2.21
CA LYS A 123 7.87 15.99 0.99
C LYS A 123 7.06 14.71 0.83
N ILE A 124 7.64 13.54 1.12
CA ILE A 124 6.94 12.25 1.10
C ILE A 124 5.81 12.26 2.12
N TYR A 125 6.11 12.63 3.36
CA TYR A 125 5.10 12.70 4.42
C TYR A 125 3.98 13.69 4.09
N GLN A 126 4.30 14.91 3.67
CA GLN A 126 3.31 15.92 3.29
C GLN A 126 2.44 15.49 2.10
N TYR A 127 3.01 14.76 1.14
CA TYR A 127 2.25 14.21 0.03
C TYR A 127 1.23 13.17 0.50
N LEU A 128 1.64 12.23 1.34
CA LEU A 128 0.76 11.22 1.92
C LEU A 128 -0.26 11.83 2.88
N LEU A 129 0.10 12.88 3.62
CA LEU A 129 -0.80 13.61 4.52
C LEU A 129 -1.94 14.29 3.74
N LYS A 130 -1.66 14.87 2.57
CA LYS A 130 -2.70 15.41 1.68
C LYS A 130 -3.69 14.33 1.22
N ILE A 131 -3.18 13.13 0.93
CA ILE A 131 -4.01 11.97 0.57
C ILE A 131 -4.87 11.56 1.77
N LYS A 132 -4.29 11.51 2.98
CA LYS A 132 -5.01 11.24 4.24
C LYS A 132 -6.17 12.20 4.42
N ILE A 133 -5.91 13.51 4.41
CA ILE A 133 -6.93 14.56 4.60
C ILE A 133 -8.06 14.42 3.57
N SER A 134 -7.73 14.09 2.32
CA SER A 134 -8.72 13.96 1.24
C SER A 134 -9.59 12.71 1.34
N ALA A 135 -9.17 11.69 2.08
CA ALA A 135 -9.79 10.36 2.05
C ALA A 135 -10.37 9.89 3.38
N ILE A 136 -9.78 10.31 4.50
CA ILE A 136 -10.07 9.76 5.83
C ILE A 136 -11.51 9.97 6.29
N GLU A 137 -12.12 11.12 5.98
CA GLU A 137 -13.51 11.43 6.35
C GLU A 137 -14.53 10.90 5.32
N ILE A 138 -14.05 10.49 4.13
CA ILE A 138 -14.91 10.14 2.99
C ILE A 138 -15.01 8.64 2.79
N LEU A 139 -13.89 7.93 2.92
CA LEU A 139 -13.81 6.49 2.76
C LEU A 139 -14.10 5.80 4.10
N SER A 140 -14.69 4.60 4.04
CA SER A 140 -14.73 3.71 5.21
C SER A 140 -13.31 3.36 5.67
N THR A 141 -13.13 3.16 6.98
CA THR A 141 -11.85 2.79 7.63
C THR A 141 -11.08 1.70 6.88
N ASP A 142 -11.74 0.60 6.50
CA ASP A 142 -11.10 -0.51 5.77
C ASP A 142 -10.54 -0.10 4.39
N VAL A 143 -11.28 0.74 3.67
CA VAL A 143 -10.87 1.21 2.34
C VAL A 143 -9.75 2.23 2.48
N TYR A 144 -9.83 3.12 3.47
CA TYR A 144 -8.75 4.06 3.79
C TYR A 144 -7.45 3.30 4.12
N HIS A 145 -7.50 2.31 5.00
CA HIS A 145 -6.34 1.51 5.35
C HIS A 145 -5.75 0.76 4.15
N LYS A 146 -6.59 0.20 3.27
CA LYS A 146 -6.11 -0.43 2.03
C LYS A 146 -5.43 0.56 1.09
N VAL A 147 -6.00 1.76 0.94
CA VAL A 147 -5.44 2.84 0.11
C VAL A 147 -4.09 3.29 0.65
N MET A 148 -4.03 3.70 1.91
CA MET A 148 -2.81 4.22 2.52
C MET A 148 -1.76 3.12 2.68
N GLY A 149 -2.19 1.92 3.09
CA GLY A 149 -1.35 0.75 3.21
C GLY A 149 -0.70 0.35 1.88
N SER A 150 -1.45 0.40 0.77
CA SER A 150 -0.90 0.13 -0.56
C SER A 150 0.14 1.17 -1.01
N LEU A 151 -0.07 2.45 -0.72
CA LEU A 151 0.88 3.51 -1.05
C LEU A 151 2.18 3.37 -0.26
N LEU A 152 2.08 3.16 1.05
CA LEU A 152 3.23 2.93 1.93
C LEU A 152 3.95 1.63 1.57
N CYS A 153 3.21 0.58 1.22
CA CYS A 153 3.79 -0.69 0.81
C CYS A 153 4.66 -0.52 -0.44
N ASP A 154 4.15 0.20 -1.45
CA ASP A 154 4.90 0.51 -2.67
C ASP A 154 6.13 1.36 -2.37
N LEU A 155 6.00 2.42 -1.56
CA LEU A 155 7.12 3.26 -1.13
C LEU A 155 8.27 2.43 -0.52
N PHE A 156 7.96 1.59 0.47
CA PHE A 156 8.96 0.78 1.15
C PHE A 156 9.58 -0.27 0.24
N GLU A 157 8.79 -0.93 -0.62
CA GLU A 157 9.33 -1.89 -1.59
C GLU A 157 10.26 -1.22 -2.61
N ASN A 158 9.95 -0.01 -3.07
CA ASN A 158 10.81 0.70 -4.01
C ASN A 158 12.15 1.09 -3.36
N ILE A 159 12.12 1.66 -2.16
CA ILE A 159 13.35 2.01 -1.42
C ILE A 159 14.16 0.74 -1.10
N TYR A 160 13.49 -0.32 -0.66
CA TYR A 160 14.13 -1.62 -0.38
C TYR A 160 14.86 -2.14 -1.62
N ARG A 161 14.18 -2.22 -2.77
CA ARG A 161 14.77 -2.71 -4.02
C ARG A 161 15.93 -1.86 -4.48
N PHE A 162 15.83 -0.54 -4.30
CA PHE A 162 16.91 0.36 -4.67
C PHE A 162 18.17 0.08 -3.82
N ILE A 163 18.02 -0.07 -2.51
CA ILE A 163 19.14 -0.32 -1.59
C ILE A 163 19.76 -1.71 -1.82
N VAL A 164 18.94 -2.76 -1.94
CA VAL A 164 19.43 -4.13 -2.17
C VAL A 164 20.19 -4.27 -3.49
N ASN A 165 19.80 -3.51 -4.52
CA ASN A 165 20.45 -3.54 -5.82
C ASN A 165 21.68 -2.62 -5.92
N MET A 166 22.11 -1.97 -4.83
CA MET A 166 23.36 -1.22 -4.84
C MET A 166 24.57 -2.17 -4.88
N GLU A 167 25.53 -1.87 -5.75
CA GLU A 167 26.77 -2.66 -5.85
C GLU A 167 27.70 -2.42 -4.65
N ASP A 168 27.88 -1.16 -4.28
CA ASP A 168 28.69 -0.71 -3.15
C ASP A 168 27.94 0.37 -2.36
N ILE A 169 28.03 0.29 -1.03
CA ILE A 169 27.53 1.28 -0.07
C ILE A 169 28.72 1.68 0.80
N THR A 170 29.11 2.94 0.70
CA THR A 170 30.19 3.49 1.53
C THR A 170 29.77 3.59 2.99
N VAL A 171 30.75 3.66 3.91
CA VAL A 171 30.48 3.84 5.35
C VAL A 171 29.65 5.09 5.61
N HIS A 172 29.90 6.16 4.86
CA HIS A 172 29.15 7.42 4.95
C HIS A 172 27.70 7.25 4.48
N GLU A 173 27.46 6.58 3.34
CA GLU A 173 26.10 6.28 2.87
C GLU A 173 25.34 5.39 3.86
N SER A 174 25.99 4.34 4.39
CA SER A 174 25.40 3.46 5.41
C SER A 174 24.98 4.23 6.66
N PHE A 175 25.83 5.15 7.14
CA PHE A 175 25.51 6.01 8.27
C PHE A 175 24.30 6.92 7.98
N ARG A 176 24.26 7.54 6.78
CA ARG A 176 23.12 8.39 6.37
C ARG A 176 21.84 7.58 6.20
N MET A 177 21.89 6.39 5.59
CA MET A 177 20.76 5.47 5.54
C MET A 177 20.23 5.14 6.95
N GLY A 178 21.14 4.81 7.86
CA GLY A 178 20.84 4.57 9.27
C GLY A 178 20.19 5.74 9.99
N THR A 179 20.48 6.96 9.55
CA THR A 179 19.94 8.21 10.13
C THR A 179 18.58 8.58 9.56
N TYR A 180 18.38 8.45 8.24
CA TYR A 180 17.19 9.00 7.56
C TYR A 180 16.09 7.99 7.26
N LEU A 181 16.41 6.72 7.02
CA LEU A 181 15.39 5.69 6.78
C LEU A 181 14.40 5.51 7.96
N PRO A 182 14.81 5.63 9.24
CA PRO A 182 13.90 5.48 10.38
C PRO A 182 12.73 6.46 10.42
N ALA A 183 12.82 7.62 9.77
CA ALA A 183 11.73 8.60 9.72
C ALA A 183 10.51 8.06 8.94
N LEU A 184 10.72 7.24 7.90
CA LEU A 184 9.63 6.80 7.04
C LEU A 184 8.64 5.84 7.75
N PRO A 185 9.09 4.87 8.57
CA PRO A 185 8.20 4.11 9.44
C PRO A 185 7.41 4.96 10.44
N GLU A 186 8.03 5.99 11.02
CA GLU A 186 7.35 6.91 11.94
C GLU A 186 6.21 7.66 11.24
N HIS A 187 6.47 8.16 10.04
CA HIS A 187 5.46 8.74 9.16
C HIS A 187 4.33 7.76 8.84
N ALA A 188 4.65 6.50 8.54
CA ALA A 188 3.65 5.47 8.27
C ALA A 188 2.72 5.24 9.47
N PHE A 189 3.26 5.18 10.70
CA PHE A 189 2.44 5.04 11.90
C PHE A 189 1.48 6.23 12.07
N ASP A 190 1.97 7.46 11.97
CA ASP A 190 1.14 8.65 12.11
C ASP A 190 0.02 8.72 11.03
N LEU A 191 0.32 8.31 9.80
CA LEU A 191 -0.66 8.28 8.72
C LEU A 191 -1.74 7.21 8.94
N MET A 192 -1.39 6.07 9.56
CA MET A 192 -2.30 4.94 9.74
C MET A 192 -3.15 5.00 11.02
N ASN A 193 -2.71 5.70 12.07
CA ASN A 193 -3.35 5.69 13.41
C ASN A 193 -4.66 6.50 13.51
N SER A 194 -5.46 6.59 12.44
CA SER A 194 -6.27 7.78 12.25
C SER A 194 -7.77 7.67 12.53
N LEU A 195 -8.33 6.53 12.94
CA LEU A 195 -9.80 6.45 13.06
C LEU A 195 -10.36 5.82 14.33
N GLU A 196 -9.71 4.84 14.96
CA GLU A 196 -10.14 4.28 16.24
C GLU A 196 -8.89 3.81 17.00
N HIS A 197 -8.95 3.76 18.33
CA HIS A 197 -7.87 3.49 19.29
C HIS A 197 -7.01 2.23 19.02
N ASN A 198 -6.28 2.19 17.92
CA ASN A 198 -5.27 1.19 17.61
C ASN A 198 -3.92 1.81 17.94
N ASP A 199 -3.60 1.85 19.23
CA ASP A 199 -2.25 2.18 19.73
C ASP A 199 -1.22 1.09 19.40
N ASP A 200 -1.63 -0.01 18.77
CA ASP A 200 -0.78 -1.15 18.49
C ASP A 200 -0.09 -1.06 17.12
N LYS A 201 1.24 -0.81 17.16
CA LYS A 201 2.16 -0.92 16.02
C LYS A 201 2.08 -2.26 15.27
N LYS A 202 1.50 -3.29 15.90
CA LYS A 202 1.27 -4.62 15.30
C LYS A 202 0.27 -4.57 14.15
N ASP A 203 -0.75 -3.72 14.22
CA ASP A 203 -1.78 -3.61 13.20
C ASP A 203 -1.22 -2.98 11.92
N THR A 204 -0.27 -2.04 12.05
CA THR A 204 0.42 -1.42 10.93
C THR A 204 1.15 -2.46 10.06
N CYS A 205 1.77 -3.48 10.66
CA CYS A 205 2.42 -4.57 9.92
C CYS A 205 1.44 -5.37 9.06
N PHE A 206 0.19 -5.55 9.52
CA PHE A 206 -0.84 -6.26 8.74
C PHE A 206 -1.37 -5.40 7.59
N LEU A 207 -1.44 -4.09 7.78
CA LEU A 207 -1.95 -3.15 6.78
C LEU A 207 -0.90 -2.79 5.71
N ILE A 208 0.38 -2.94 6.02
CA ILE A 208 1.51 -2.66 5.13
C ILE A 208 2.43 -3.89 5.08
N PRO A 209 2.23 -4.80 4.11
CA PRO A 209 2.98 -6.06 4.04
C PRO A 209 4.50 -5.90 4.03
N SER A 210 5.03 -4.84 3.39
CA SER A 210 6.48 -4.59 3.31
C SER A 210 7.07 -3.88 4.54
N PHE A 211 6.25 -3.54 5.53
CA PHE A 211 6.68 -2.76 6.68
C PHE A 211 7.76 -3.47 7.49
N LYS A 212 7.51 -4.73 7.87
CA LYS A 212 8.44 -5.52 8.67
C LYS A 212 9.77 -5.74 7.94
N LYS A 213 9.70 -6.09 6.65
CA LYS A 213 10.86 -6.20 5.77
C LYS A 213 11.68 -4.91 5.71
N PHE A 214 11.03 -3.75 5.66
CA PHE A 214 11.70 -2.45 5.66
C PHE A 214 12.36 -2.12 7.01
N ILE A 215 11.71 -2.42 8.14
CA ILE A 215 12.32 -2.29 9.48
C ILE A 215 13.57 -3.17 9.61
N LEU A 216 13.49 -4.40 9.10
CA LEU A 216 14.65 -5.31 9.11
C LEU A 216 15.79 -4.80 8.23
N LEU A 217 15.50 -4.20 7.07
CA LEU A 217 16.53 -3.55 6.25
C LEU A 217 17.27 -2.45 7.05
N ILE A 218 16.53 -1.58 7.74
CA ILE A 218 17.12 -0.53 8.59
C ILE A 218 18.00 -1.14 9.68
N LYS A 219 17.53 -2.22 10.31
CA LYS A 219 18.30 -2.94 11.33
C LYS A 219 19.61 -3.50 10.75
N ILE A 220 19.56 -4.14 9.58
CA ILE A 220 20.72 -4.73 8.91
C ILE A 220 21.76 -3.67 8.55
N ILE A 221 21.35 -2.54 7.96
CA ILE A 221 22.25 -1.45 7.57
C ILE A 221 23.01 -0.88 8.79
N ASN A 222 22.37 -0.90 9.96
CA ASN A 222 22.93 -0.40 11.22
C ASN A 222 23.66 -1.45 12.07
N SER A 223 23.72 -2.70 11.61
CA SER A 223 24.28 -3.81 12.39
C SER A 223 25.69 -4.17 11.93
N SER A 224 26.49 -4.70 12.86
CA SER A 224 27.78 -5.29 12.49
C SER A 224 27.59 -6.66 11.83
N MET A 225 28.58 -7.13 11.08
CA MET A 225 28.50 -8.45 10.41
C MET A 225 28.27 -9.62 11.40
N PRO A 226 28.93 -9.67 12.58
CA PRO A 226 28.60 -10.65 13.61
C PRO A 226 27.15 -10.57 14.11
N ASP A 227 26.61 -9.35 14.28
CA ASP A 227 25.24 -9.16 14.72
C ASP A 227 24.24 -9.64 13.66
N ILE A 228 24.51 -9.34 12.38
CA ILE A 228 23.70 -9.82 11.25
C ILE A 228 23.69 -11.35 11.19
N LEU A 229 24.85 -11.99 11.39
CA LEU A 229 24.93 -13.45 11.40
C LEU A 229 24.16 -14.04 12.58
N SER A 230 24.31 -13.47 13.77
CA SER A 230 23.55 -13.85 14.97
C SER A 230 22.04 -13.73 14.74
N MET A 231 21.59 -12.61 14.16
CA MET A 231 20.19 -12.37 13.79
C MET A 231 19.68 -13.36 12.74
N TRP A 232 20.53 -13.76 11.80
CA TRP A 232 20.20 -14.76 10.79
C TRP A 232 20.08 -16.17 11.36
N GLU A 233 20.94 -16.54 12.32
CA GLU A 233 20.99 -17.89 12.91
C GLU A 233 19.90 -18.10 13.97
N ASN A 234 19.71 -17.12 14.86
CA ASN A 234 18.88 -17.25 16.06
C ASN A 234 17.37 -17.11 15.82
N ASP A 235 16.94 -16.74 14.60
CA ASP A 235 15.53 -16.60 14.18
C ASP A 235 14.64 -15.70 15.06
N GLU A 236 15.19 -15.03 16.08
CA GLU A 236 14.47 -14.17 17.03
C GLU A 236 13.68 -13.06 16.33
N ASP A 237 14.12 -12.62 15.15
CA ASP A 237 13.50 -11.56 14.36
C ASP A 237 12.74 -12.06 13.12
N GLN A 238 12.64 -13.38 12.90
CA GLN A 238 12.04 -13.98 11.69
C GLN A 238 12.59 -13.40 10.37
N ILE A 239 13.86 -13.00 10.35
CA ILE A 239 14.48 -12.35 9.18
C ILE A 239 14.36 -13.20 7.93
N ARG A 240 14.50 -14.51 8.07
CA ARG A 240 14.44 -15.48 6.97
C ARG A 240 13.07 -15.55 6.29
N ASN A 241 12.00 -15.10 6.95
CA ASN A 241 10.66 -15.03 6.36
C ASN A 241 10.47 -13.78 5.51
N GLU A 242 11.25 -12.73 5.74
CA GLU A 242 11.05 -11.41 5.13
C GLU A 242 12.13 -11.06 4.10
N ILE A 243 13.35 -11.57 4.28
CA ILE A 243 14.51 -11.25 3.46
C ILE A 243 15.08 -12.54 2.89
N SER A 244 15.20 -12.58 1.56
CA SER A 244 15.76 -13.72 0.86
C SER A 244 17.27 -13.85 1.10
N VAL A 245 17.79 -15.07 0.93
CA VAL A 245 19.24 -15.34 1.00
C VAL A 245 20.01 -14.51 -0.02
N ASP A 246 19.43 -14.29 -1.20
CA ASP A 246 20.04 -13.52 -2.28
C ASP A 246 20.11 -12.03 -1.92
N ASP A 247 19.00 -11.47 -1.44
CA ASP A 247 18.95 -10.07 -0.99
C ASP A 247 19.94 -9.84 0.16
N MET A 248 19.99 -10.74 1.14
CA MET A 248 20.95 -10.67 2.25
C MET A 248 22.40 -10.76 1.74
N THR A 249 22.67 -11.64 0.77
CA THR A 249 23.99 -11.77 0.16
C THR A 249 24.40 -10.48 -0.57
N HIS A 250 23.48 -9.84 -1.29
CA HIS A 250 23.73 -8.56 -1.96
C HIS A 250 23.98 -7.44 -0.95
N LEU A 251 23.16 -7.32 0.09
CA LEU A 251 23.35 -6.33 1.16
C LEU A 251 24.71 -6.48 1.84
N LEU A 252 25.13 -7.70 2.18
CA LEU A 252 26.44 -7.94 2.80
C LEU A 252 27.60 -7.55 1.87
N LYS A 253 27.46 -7.80 0.57
CA LYS A 253 28.47 -7.41 -0.41
C LYS A 253 28.55 -5.89 -0.57
N ALA A 254 27.41 -5.22 -0.55
CA ALA A 254 27.31 -3.78 -0.72
C ALA A 254 27.85 -3.02 0.51
N ILE A 255 27.48 -3.44 1.73
CA ILE A 255 27.80 -2.72 2.96
C ILE A 255 29.23 -3.00 3.47
N PHE A 256 29.73 -4.24 3.29
CA PHE A 256 31.01 -4.65 3.85
C PHE A 256 32.08 -4.86 2.79
N GLN A 257 33.30 -4.43 3.09
CA GLN A 257 34.47 -4.65 2.22
C GLN A 257 34.73 -6.13 1.94
N ASN A 258 35.35 -6.40 0.78
CA ASN A 258 35.74 -7.76 0.38
C ASN A 258 36.85 -8.31 1.29
N THR A 259 36.45 -9.06 2.30
CA THR A 259 37.33 -9.71 3.27
C THR A 259 37.00 -11.20 3.36
N LYS A 260 37.97 -11.99 3.87
CA LYS A 260 37.73 -13.40 4.18
C LYS A 260 36.56 -13.58 5.14
N HIS A 261 36.46 -12.71 6.15
CA HIS A 261 35.36 -12.72 7.10
C HIS A 261 33.99 -12.53 6.43
N ARG A 262 33.86 -11.60 5.47
CA ARG A 262 32.64 -11.43 4.67
C ARG A 262 32.28 -12.68 3.88
N ALA A 263 33.27 -13.29 3.23
CA ALA A 263 33.05 -14.51 2.45
C ALA A 263 32.57 -15.67 3.33
N ASP A 264 33.20 -15.87 4.49
CA ASP A 264 32.83 -16.89 5.47
C ASP A 264 31.39 -16.68 5.98
N THR A 265 31.01 -15.44 6.33
CA THR A 265 29.64 -15.09 6.76
C THR A 265 28.59 -15.37 5.67
N ILE A 266 28.88 -15.00 4.42
CA ILE A 266 27.98 -15.29 3.28
C ILE A 266 27.81 -16.80 3.10
N LEU A 267 28.87 -17.59 3.26
CA LEU A 267 28.79 -19.05 3.19
C LEU A 267 27.91 -19.61 4.31
N SER A 268 28.03 -19.10 5.54
CA SER A 268 27.17 -19.50 6.66
C SER A 268 25.70 -19.18 6.40
N ILE A 269 25.39 -18.00 5.85
CA ILE A 269 24.01 -17.62 5.51
C ILE A 269 23.41 -18.57 4.47
N LYS A 270 24.19 -18.91 3.43
CA LYS A 270 23.78 -19.83 2.37
C LYS A 270 23.66 -21.28 2.83
N SER A 271 24.45 -21.72 3.80
CA SER A 271 24.35 -23.10 4.30
C SER A 271 23.10 -23.27 5.16
N HIS A 272 22.75 -22.29 5.99
CA HIS A 272 21.57 -22.34 6.86
C HIS A 272 20.24 -22.37 6.10
N SER A 273 20.17 -21.82 4.89
CA SER A 273 18.95 -21.90 4.07
C SER A 273 18.68 -23.29 3.50
N VAL A 274 19.73 -24.11 3.31
CA VAL A 274 19.60 -25.49 2.83
C VAL A 274 19.02 -26.41 3.91
N PHE A 275 19.30 -26.13 5.19
CA PHE A 275 18.83 -26.97 6.30
C PHE A 275 17.39 -26.69 6.77
N CYS A 276 16.81 -25.54 6.44
CA CYS A 276 15.41 -25.21 6.78
C CYS A 276 14.38 -25.61 5.70
N SER A 277 14.82 -26.25 4.61
CA SER A 277 13.95 -26.65 3.49
C SER A 277 13.45 -28.11 3.58
N CYS A 278 13.54 -28.75 4.76
CA CYS A 278 13.10 -30.13 5.02
C CYS A 278 11.96 -30.17 6.02
#